data_AF-A0AAW2RIQ3-F1
#
_entry.id   AF-A0AAW2RIQ3-F1
#
_cell.length_a   1.000
_cell.length_b   1.000
_cell.length_c   1.000
_cell.angle_alpha   90.00
_cell.angle_beta   90.00
_cell.angle_gamma   90.00
#
_symmetry.space_group_name_H-M   'P 1'
#
loop_
_entity.id
_entity.type
_entity.pdbx_description
1 polymer ?
#
loop_
_entity_poly.entity_id
_entity_poly.type
_entity_poly.pdbx_seq_one_letter_code
_entity_poly.pdbx_strand_id
1 'polypeptide(L)'
;MVEMEGGASSMQPQQISDMFQKFALAFKTKTYELFAEDSAAADSDCDVTLLLDSAEEFIPDQKVVVIKPDSSSGLDYSDAHLIRALVPSLFATLSSFEASYLQFQAAHVPEIDKDALELADKSIVSILQKLTEMKNFYKDSKKRSLGSNRGFDFPAASFLEFQVQENQSKLRILETVVNSLQSQIDVKDDEVRDLRKKLDKIRASSTNLTRKLGLKEENMGPGMEVLLTIRVFEAMLGDSIKSLRFFTKLLIDLMTRAGWDLEEASNYVYSGVDYSKKGHFRYAFLSYVCLGMFQNFDKNDFGLCDSDIICNGNGPKHSENGVIDSESMVI
;
A
#
# COMPACT_ATOMS: atom_id res chain seq x y z
N MET A 1 15.66 49.69 -27.71
CA MET A 1 14.21 49.42 -27.67
C MET A 1 14.05 48.01 -28.22
N VAL A 2 13.72 46.95 -27.49
CA VAL A 2 13.48 46.67 -26.06
C VAL A 2 13.79 45.16 -25.94
N GLU A 3 14.47 44.75 -24.88
CA GLU A 3 14.57 43.34 -24.46
C GLU A 3 13.20 42.78 -24.11
N MET A 4 12.91 41.51 -24.43
CA MET A 4 11.99 40.73 -23.60
C MET A 4 12.30 39.24 -23.72
N GLU A 5 12.84 38.72 -22.61
CA GLU A 5 12.79 37.32 -22.22
C GLU A 5 11.34 36.79 -22.28
N GLY A 6 11.20 35.55 -22.74
CA GLY A 6 10.00 34.75 -22.55
C GLY A 6 10.42 33.34 -22.18
N GLY A 7 10.70 33.13 -20.89
CA GLY A 7 11.08 31.83 -20.33
C GLY A 7 9.97 30.80 -20.56
N ALA A 8 10.33 29.71 -21.24
CA ALA A 8 9.49 28.53 -21.34
C ALA A 8 9.46 27.84 -19.97
N SER A 9 8.42 28.12 -19.20
CA SER A 9 8.07 27.38 -17.98
C SER A 9 7.91 25.90 -18.33
N SER A 10 8.89 25.07 -17.93
CA SER A 10 8.75 23.63 -17.95
C SER A 10 7.68 23.22 -16.95
N MET A 11 6.46 22.96 -17.41
CA MET A 11 5.46 22.31 -16.59
C MET A 11 5.92 20.86 -16.36
N GLN A 12 6.58 20.61 -15.23
CA GLN A 12 6.66 19.26 -14.71
C GLN A 12 5.23 18.74 -14.47
N PRO A 13 4.94 17.46 -14.75
CA PRO A 13 3.64 16.89 -14.44
C PRO A 13 3.42 17.02 -12.93
N GLN A 14 2.42 17.82 -12.54
CA GLN A 14 2.07 17.96 -11.13
C GLN A 14 1.83 16.57 -10.57
N GLN A 15 2.62 16.19 -9.57
CA GLN A 15 2.46 14.90 -8.92
C GLN A 15 1.06 14.87 -8.33
N ILE A 16 0.29 13.83 -8.63
CA ILE A 16 -1.09 13.66 -8.16
C ILE A 16 -1.18 13.88 -6.63
N SER A 17 -0.12 13.55 -5.90
CA SER A 17 0.09 13.86 -4.48
C SER A 17 -0.10 15.35 -4.12
N ASP A 18 0.45 16.28 -4.90
CA ASP A 18 0.32 17.72 -4.67
C ASP A 18 -1.13 18.19 -4.84
N MET A 19 -1.85 17.61 -5.80
CA MET A 19 -3.27 17.91 -6.00
C MET A 19 -4.10 17.44 -4.81
N PHE A 20 -3.84 16.25 -4.29
CA PHE A 20 -4.53 15.72 -3.11
C PHE A 20 -4.18 16.50 -1.84
N GLN A 21 -2.92 16.92 -1.67
CA GLN A 21 -2.52 17.79 -0.56
C GLN A 21 -3.21 19.16 -0.62
N LYS A 22 -3.26 19.79 -1.81
CA LYS A 22 -3.96 21.06 -2.00
C LYS A 22 -5.47 20.92 -1.77
N PHE A 23 -6.06 19.82 -2.20
CA PHE A 23 -7.47 19.52 -1.96
C PHE A 23 -7.77 19.30 -0.46
N ALA A 24 -6.95 18.50 0.23
CA ALA A 24 -7.09 18.27 1.67
C ALA A 24 -6.92 19.58 2.47
N LEU A 25 -5.96 20.42 2.08
CA LEU A 25 -5.76 21.74 2.68
C LEU A 25 -6.96 22.65 2.46
N ALA A 26 -7.49 22.72 1.23
CA ALA A 26 -8.68 23.52 0.90
C ALA A 26 -9.94 23.02 1.62
N PHE A 27 -10.07 21.71 1.83
CA PHE A 27 -11.20 21.14 2.56
C PHE A 27 -11.11 21.44 4.07
N LYS A 28 -9.89 21.43 4.63
CA LYS A 28 -9.59 21.77 6.02
C LYS A 28 -9.81 23.26 6.31
N THR A 29 -9.53 24.15 5.36
CA THR A 29 -9.80 25.60 5.53
C THR A 29 -11.29 25.93 5.34
N LYS A 30 -11.96 25.28 4.39
CA LYS A 30 -13.39 25.55 4.11
C LYS A 30 -14.35 25.02 5.18
N THR A 31 -13.94 24.00 5.94
CA THR A 31 -14.66 23.57 7.15
C THR A 31 -14.61 24.61 8.28
N TYR A 32 -13.65 25.54 8.25
CA TYR A 32 -13.54 26.66 9.18
C TYR A 32 -14.46 27.83 8.78
N GLU A 33 -14.64 28.09 7.48
CA GLU A 33 -15.55 29.15 6.96
C GLU A 33 -17.03 28.81 7.08
N LEU A 34 -17.42 27.53 7.10
CA LEU A 34 -18.84 27.12 7.17
C LEU A 34 -19.55 27.58 8.47
N PHE A 35 -18.80 28.07 9.46
CA PHE A 35 -19.32 28.61 10.72
C PHE A 35 -19.14 30.13 10.87
N ALA A 36 -18.64 30.83 9.85
CA ALA A 36 -18.38 32.27 9.92
C ALA A 36 -19.39 33.14 9.14
N GLU A 37 -20.21 32.57 8.25
CA GLU A 37 -21.13 33.35 7.43
C GLU A 37 -22.56 33.30 7.96
N ASP A 38 -22.83 34.15 8.96
CA ASP A 38 -24.17 34.73 9.11
C ASP A 38 -24.08 36.07 9.87
N SER A 39 -23.30 37.02 9.33
CA SER A 39 -23.56 38.44 9.62
C SER A 39 -23.03 39.37 8.54
N ALA A 40 -23.98 40.08 7.93
CA ALA A 40 -23.85 41.37 7.27
C ALA A 40 -23.24 41.41 5.85
N ALA A 41 -24.14 41.65 4.90
CA ALA A 41 -23.83 42.25 3.61
C ALA A 41 -23.20 43.64 3.79
N ALA A 42 -22.02 43.84 3.19
CA ALA A 42 -21.57 45.13 2.70
C ALA A 42 -20.51 44.93 1.60
N ASP A 43 -20.78 45.60 0.48
CA ASP A 43 -19.99 45.72 -0.73
C ASP A 43 -18.58 46.25 -0.44
N SER A 44 -17.53 45.51 -0.81
CA SER A 44 -16.17 46.04 -1.01
C SER A 44 -15.29 44.97 -1.65
N ASP A 45 -14.87 45.21 -2.89
CA ASP A 45 -13.70 44.57 -3.51
C ASP A 45 -12.48 44.79 -2.60
N CYS A 46 -12.12 43.79 -1.80
CA CYS A 46 -10.89 43.77 -1.03
C CYS A 46 -10.11 42.52 -1.44
N ASP A 47 -8.92 42.76 -1.98
CA ASP A 47 -7.98 41.76 -2.47
C ASP A 47 -7.62 40.76 -1.35
N VAL A 48 -8.21 39.56 -1.45
CA VAL A 48 -8.12 38.45 -0.49
C VAL A 48 -6.68 37.92 -0.33
N THR A 49 -5.72 38.39 -1.12
CA THR A 49 -4.34 37.93 -1.08
C THR A 49 -3.46 38.66 -0.05
N LEU A 50 -3.90 39.81 0.48
CA LEU A 50 -3.09 40.64 1.40
C LEU A 50 -3.29 40.34 2.90
N LEU A 51 -4.24 39.47 3.27
CA LEU A 51 -4.46 39.06 4.66
C LEU A 51 -3.60 37.87 5.12
N LEU A 52 -2.73 37.35 4.25
CA LEU A 52 -1.91 36.17 4.52
C LEU A 52 -0.53 36.46 5.11
N ASP A 53 -0.21 37.71 5.44
CA ASP A 53 1.10 38.07 6.05
C ASP A 53 1.01 38.43 7.54
N SER A 54 -0.14 38.19 8.18
CA SER A 54 -0.22 38.23 9.64
C SER A 54 0.22 36.88 10.20
N ALA A 55 1.47 36.83 10.64
CA ALA A 55 2.03 35.74 11.42
C ALA A 55 1.06 35.29 12.52
N GLU A 56 0.94 33.98 12.66
CA GLU A 56 0.18 33.23 13.65
C GLU A 56 0.18 33.90 15.04
N GLU A 57 -0.87 34.63 15.36
CA GLU A 57 -1.25 34.88 16.75
C GLU A 57 -2.37 33.90 17.09
N PHE A 58 -1.95 32.71 17.53
CA PHE A 58 -2.82 31.76 18.20
C PHE A 58 -3.33 32.44 19.47
N ILE A 59 -4.55 32.97 19.45
CA ILE A 59 -5.19 33.51 20.65
C ILE A 59 -5.57 32.31 21.54
N PRO A 60 -4.82 32.00 22.61
CA PRO A 60 -5.33 31.08 23.59
C PRO A 60 -6.46 31.82 24.33
N ASP A 61 -7.48 31.10 24.78
CA ASP A 61 -8.58 31.64 25.61
C ASP A 61 -9.77 32.28 24.90
N GLN A 62 -10.17 31.79 23.71
CA GLN A 62 -11.53 32.06 23.23
C GLN A 62 -12.56 31.31 24.10
N LYS A 63 -12.91 31.92 25.24
CA LYS A 63 -13.98 31.48 26.11
C LYS A 63 -15.30 31.73 25.39
N VAL A 64 -15.92 30.67 24.88
CA VAL A 64 -17.28 30.71 24.34
C VAL A 64 -18.21 31.21 25.45
N VAL A 65 -18.59 32.48 25.38
CA VAL A 65 -19.61 33.04 26.27
C VAL A 65 -20.94 32.55 25.74
N VAL A 66 -21.46 31.50 26.37
CA VAL A 66 -22.86 31.09 26.19
C VAL A 66 -23.72 32.24 26.72
N ILE A 67 -24.23 33.07 25.81
CA ILE A 67 -25.27 34.03 26.17
C ILE A 67 -26.51 33.20 26.49
N LYS A 68 -26.76 33.03 27.79
CA LYS A 68 -27.97 32.40 28.30
C LYS A 68 -29.16 33.23 27.80
N PRO A 69 -30.08 32.68 26.98
CA PRO A 69 -31.28 33.42 26.66
C PRO A 69 -32.08 33.62 27.94
N ASP A 70 -32.50 34.86 28.17
CA ASP A 70 -33.32 35.23 29.32
C ASP A 70 -34.51 34.29 29.44
N SER A 71 -34.72 33.79 30.66
CA SER A 71 -35.79 32.89 31.01
C SER A 71 -37.12 33.61 30.85
N SER A 72 -37.77 33.50 29.69
CA SER A 72 -39.14 33.96 29.53
C SER A 72 -40.07 32.98 30.25
N SER A 73 -40.48 33.44 31.43
CA SER A 73 -41.47 32.85 32.31
C SER A 73 -42.78 32.55 31.57
N GLY A 74 -43.11 31.27 31.48
CA GLY A 74 -44.40 30.75 31.01
C GLY A 74 -44.42 29.23 31.20
N LEU A 75 -44.41 28.79 32.46
CA LEU A 75 -44.43 27.38 32.85
C LEU A 75 -45.80 26.76 32.55
N ASP A 76 -45.97 26.30 31.31
CA ASP A 76 -47.00 25.33 30.97
C ASP A 76 -46.31 23.96 30.81
N TYR A 77 -46.28 23.19 31.91
CA TYR A 77 -45.72 21.83 31.97
C TYR A 77 -46.61 20.84 31.20
N SER A 78 -46.67 21.02 29.89
CA SER A 78 -47.30 20.08 28.96
C SER A 78 -46.31 18.99 28.55
N ASP A 79 -46.83 17.80 28.21
CA ASP A 79 -46.04 16.70 27.65
C ASP A 79 -45.17 17.14 26.44
N ALA A 80 -45.61 18.17 25.71
CA ALA A 80 -44.87 18.76 24.59
C ALA A 80 -43.54 19.41 25.02
N HIS A 81 -43.48 20.04 26.19
CA HIS A 81 -42.26 20.67 26.70
C HIS A 81 -41.22 19.63 27.13
N LEU A 82 -41.67 18.53 27.74
CA LEU A 82 -40.81 17.39 28.09
C LEU A 82 -40.23 16.73 26.84
N ILE A 83 -41.05 16.48 25.81
CA ILE A 83 -40.58 15.91 24.53
C ILE A 83 -39.56 16.84 23.86
N ARG A 84 -39.77 18.16 23.91
CA ARG A 84 -38.88 19.17 23.32
C ARG A 84 -37.47 19.20 23.92
N ALA A 85 -37.30 18.79 25.19
CA ALA A 85 -36.00 18.67 25.84
C ALA A 85 -35.41 17.25 25.77
N LEU A 86 -36.27 16.23 25.85
CA LEU A 86 -35.85 14.83 25.88
C LEU A 86 -35.30 14.35 24.53
N VAL A 87 -35.94 14.74 23.42
CA VAL A 87 -35.53 14.32 22.06
C VAL A 87 -34.11 14.82 21.71
N PRO A 88 -33.77 16.11 21.86
CA PRO A 88 -32.40 16.59 21.62
C PRO A 88 -31.37 15.92 22.54
N SER A 89 -31.72 15.73 23.81
CA SER A 89 -30.87 15.02 24.77
C SER A 89 -30.58 13.58 24.32
N LEU A 90 -31.57 12.93 23.71
CA LEU A 90 -31.44 11.57 23.19
C LEU A 90 -30.50 11.53 21.99
N PHE A 91 -30.65 12.46 21.04
CA PHE A 91 -29.73 12.56 19.91
C PHE A 91 -28.30 12.86 20.35
N ALA A 92 -28.11 13.80 21.29
CA ALA A 92 -26.80 14.12 21.83
C ALA A 92 -26.13 12.91 22.52
N THR A 93 -26.90 12.14 23.30
CA THR A 93 -26.39 10.94 23.97
C THR A 93 -26.10 9.81 23.00
N LEU A 94 -26.95 9.60 21.98
CA LEU A 94 -26.70 8.63 20.91
C LEU A 94 -25.47 8.99 20.07
N SER A 95 -25.29 10.26 19.69
CA SER A 95 -24.09 10.69 18.98
C SER A 95 -22.82 10.55 19.85
N SER A 96 -22.92 10.77 21.16
CA SER A 96 -21.79 10.49 22.06
C SER A 96 -21.48 9.00 22.18
N PHE A 97 -22.50 8.14 22.13
CA PHE A 97 -22.33 6.69 22.09
C PHE A 97 -21.60 6.28 20.81
N GLU A 98 -22.06 6.77 19.66
CA GLU A 98 -21.45 6.50 18.36
C GLU A 98 -19.96 6.92 18.33
N ALA A 99 -19.65 8.11 18.84
CA ALA A 99 -18.26 8.59 18.93
C ALA A 99 -17.39 7.69 19.81
N SER A 100 -17.89 7.28 20.98
CA SER A 100 -17.14 6.41 21.90
C SER A 100 -16.99 4.99 21.35
N TYR A 101 -17.99 4.51 20.62
CA TYR A 101 -17.94 3.21 19.94
C TYR A 101 -16.93 3.21 18.79
N LEU A 102 -16.86 4.29 18.01
CA LEU A 102 -15.85 4.41 16.97
C LEU A 102 -14.44 4.49 17.55
N GLN A 103 -14.25 5.21 18.66
CA GLN A 103 -12.97 5.23 19.39
C GLN A 103 -12.58 3.83 19.88
N PHE A 104 -13.54 3.07 20.40
CA PHE A 104 -13.33 1.67 20.78
C PHE A 104 -12.87 0.84 19.58
N GLN A 105 -13.51 0.99 18.41
CA GLN A 105 -13.09 0.31 17.18
C GLN A 105 -11.71 0.74 16.69
N ALA A 106 -11.39 2.03 16.77
CA ALA A 106 -10.10 2.58 16.37
C ALA A 106 -8.97 2.05 17.26
N ALA A 107 -9.20 1.87 18.56
CA ALA A 107 -8.22 1.32 19.50
C ALA A 107 -7.86 -0.16 19.23
N HIS A 108 -8.60 -0.86 18.36
CA HIS A 108 -8.34 -2.26 18.01
C HIS A 108 -7.35 -2.45 16.86
N VAL A 109 -7.02 -1.41 16.07
CA VAL A 109 -6.24 -1.55 14.82
C VAL A 109 -5.27 -0.36 14.66
N PRO A 110 -3.98 -0.57 14.36
CA PRO A 110 -3.28 -1.84 14.07
C PRO A 110 -2.71 -2.56 15.31
N GLU A 111 -2.32 -1.79 16.34
CA GLU A 111 -1.83 -2.29 17.62
C GLU A 111 -2.83 -1.90 18.71
N ILE A 112 -3.13 -2.83 19.63
CA ILE A 112 -4.22 -2.64 20.60
C ILE A 112 -3.78 -1.62 21.66
N ASP A 113 -4.36 -0.42 21.62
CA ASP A 113 -4.23 0.56 22.69
C ASP A 113 -5.16 0.18 23.84
N LYS A 114 -4.62 -0.50 24.85
CA LYS A 114 -5.38 -1.00 26.01
C LYS A 114 -6.00 0.14 26.83
N ASP A 115 -5.32 1.27 26.94
CA ASP A 115 -5.76 2.39 27.77
C ASP A 115 -6.89 3.14 27.07
N ALA A 116 -6.76 3.38 25.76
CA ALA A 116 -7.84 3.95 24.96
C ALA A 116 -9.07 3.02 24.90
N LEU A 117 -8.86 1.71 24.83
CA LEU A 117 -9.91 0.71 24.85
C LEU A 117 -10.70 0.73 26.17
N GLU A 118 -10.00 0.72 27.31
CA GLU A 118 -10.64 0.75 28.63
C GLU A 118 -11.41 2.07 28.85
N LEU A 119 -10.85 3.20 28.38
CA LEU A 119 -11.49 4.50 28.49
C LEU A 119 -12.75 4.61 27.62
N ALA A 120 -12.69 4.10 26.38
CA ALA A 120 -13.84 4.04 25.49
C ALA A 120 -14.94 3.11 26.02
N ASP A 121 -14.58 1.94 26.57
CA ASP A 121 -15.52 1.01 27.20
C ASP A 121 -16.25 1.64 28.40
N LYS A 122 -15.50 2.26 29.32
CA LYS A 122 -16.08 3.00 30.45
C LYS A 122 -17.03 4.11 30.00
N SER A 123 -16.68 4.84 28.94
CA SER A 123 -17.54 5.87 28.35
C SER A 123 -18.83 5.27 27.80
N ILE A 124 -18.74 4.17 27.03
CA ILE A 124 -19.90 3.46 26.48
C ILE A 124 -20.85 2.99 27.59
N VAL A 125 -20.32 2.36 28.65
CA VAL A 125 -21.11 1.89 29.79
C VAL A 125 -21.83 3.05 30.48
N SER A 126 -21.14 4.16 30.70
CA SER A 126 -21.73 5.39 31.28
C SER A 126 -22.86 5.96 30.42
N ILE A 127 -22.67 5.99 29.10
CA ILE A 127 -23.69 6.47 28.16
C ILE A 127 -24.91 5.54 28.13
N LEU A 128 -24.72 4.22 28.17
CA LEU A 128 -25.82 3.24 28.26
C LEU A 128 -26.60 3.38 29.57
N GLN A 129 -25.91 3.68 30.67
CA GLN A 129 -26.56 4.00 31.94
C GLN A 129 -27.43 5.27 31.81
N LYS A 130 -26.89 6.34 31.23
CA LYS A 130 -27.63 7.59 30.96
C LYS A 130 -28.86 7.38 30.07
N LEU A 131 -28.74 6.59 29.00
CA LEU A 131 -29.87 6.20 28.14
C LEU A 131 -30.94 5.43 28.91
N THR A 132 -30.53 4.57 29.84
CA THR A 132 -31.45 3.81 30.70
C THR A 132 -32.19 4.73 31.67
N GLU A 133 -31.50 5.72 32.25
CA GLU A 133 -32.11 6.74 33.10
C GLU A 133 -33.14 7.58 32.32
N MET A 134 -32.81 8.02 31.11
CA MET A 134 -33.74 8.76 30.24
C MET A 134 -34.97 7.93 29.86
N LYS A 135 -34.79 6.63 29.56
CA LYS A 135 -35.89 5.70 29.29
C LYS A 135 -36.79 5.53 30.50
N ASN A 136 -36.22 5.40 31.70
CA ASN A 136 -36.99 5.29 32.94
C ASN A 136 -37.73 6.59 33.24
N PHE A 137 -37.09 7.74 33.02
CA PHE A 137 -37.69 9.06 33.13
C PHE A 137 -38.94 9.20 32.24
N TYR A 138 -38.85 8.82 30.96
CA TYR A 138 -39.98 8.85 30.04
C TYR A 138 -41.12 7.90 30.46
N LYS A 139 -40.79 6.70 30.97
CA LYS A 139 -41.80 5.76 31.47
C LYS A 139 -42.52 6.31 32.70
N ASP A 140 -41.77 6.95 33.58
CA ASP A 140 -42.28 7.52 34.82
C ASP A 140 -43.14 8.75 34.58
N SER A 141 -42.76 9.63 33.64
CA SER A 141 -43.58 10.78 33.25
C SER A 141 -44.93 10.33 32.67
N LYS A 142 -44.94 9.32 31.81
CA LYS A 142 -46.17 8.73 31.26
C LYS A 142 -47.08 8.11 32.33
N LYS A 143 -46.51 7.54 33.40
CA LYS A 143 -47.27 7.00 34.53
C LYS A 143 -47.82 8.09 35.47
N ARG A 144 -47.05 9.17 35.70
CA ARG A 144 -47.45 10.32 36.56
C ARG A 144 -48.46 11.25 35.89
N SER A 145 -48.49 11.33 34.56
CA SER A 145 -49.50 12.06 33.79
C SER A 145 -50.95 11.59 34.10
N LEU A 146 -51.13 10.37 34.62
CA LEU A 146 -52.44 9.82 35.04
C LEU A 146 -52.86 10.17 36.48
N GLY A 147 -52.01 10.83 37.29
CA GLY A 147 -52.36 11.16 38.67
C GLY A 147 -51.29 11.97 39.39
N SER A 148 -51.63 13.23 39.68
CA SER A 148 -50.88 14.19 40.49
C SER A 148 -49.79 15.00 39.77
N ASN A 149 -50.11 16.27 39.56
CA ASN A 149 -49.25 17.34 39.10
C ASN A 149 -48.26 17.73 40.21
N ARG A 150 -47.03 17.20 40.13
CA ARG A 150 -45.89 17.72 40.89
C ARG A 150 -44.80 18.05 39.88
N GLY A 151 -44.42 19.33 39.80
CA GLY A 151 -43.41 19.85 38.87
C GLY A 151 -42.12 19.03 38.96
N PHE A 152 -41.58 18.67 37.80
CA PHE A 152 -40.38 17.85 37.67
C PHE A 152 -39.31 18.65 36.93
N ASP A 153 -38.15 18.76 37.56
CA ASP A 153 -36.98 19.43 37.00
C ASP A 153 -36.18 18.43 36.16
N PHE A 154 -36.47 18.36 34.87
CA PHE A 154 -35.47 17.90 33.90
C PHE A 154 -34.29 18.89 33.99
N PRO A 155 -33.01 18.44 33.98
CA PRO A 155 -31.90 19.37 34.03
C PRO A 155 -32.11 20.43 32.96
N ALA A 156 -32.13 21.70 33.37
CA ALA A 156 -32.47 22.85 32.55
C ALA A 156 -31.38 23.17 31.51
N ALA A 157 -30.82 22.15 30.87
CA ALA A 157 -29.99 22.26 29.69
C ALA A 157 -30.91 22.65 28.53
N SER A 158 -30.57 23.74 27.86
CA SER A 158 -31.37 24.24 26.73
C SER A 158 -31.29 23.24 25.57
N PHE A 159 -32.32 23.20 24.71
CA PHE A 159 -32.28 22.45 23.45
C PHE A 159 -30.97 22.67 22.68
N LEU A 160 -30.47 23.90 22.68
CA LEU A 160 -29.28 24.31 21.96
C LEU A 160 -27.99 23.68 22.53
N GLU A 161 -27.94 23.50 23.85
CA GLU A 161 -26.81 22.85 24.52
C GLU A 161 -26.68 21.37 24.11
N PHE A 162 -27.80 20.66 24.01
CA PHE A 162 -27.81 19.29 23.49
C PHE A 162 -27.40 19.23 22.02
N GLN A 163 -27.84 20.18 21.20
CA GLN A 163 -27.43 20.24 19.81
C GLN A 163 -25.92 20.51 19.64
N VAL A 164 -25.35 21.38 20.48
CA VAL A 164 -23.89 21.59 20.52
C VAL A 164 -23.17 20.31 20.93
N GLN A 165 -23.64 19.60 21.96
CA GLN A 165 -23.07 18.33 22.40
C GLN A 165 -23.13 17.24 21.31
N GLU A 166 -24.25 17.19 20.56
CA GLU A 166 -24.41 16.29 19.42
C GLU A 166 -23.38 16.61 18.33
N ASN A 167 -23.26 17.88 17.94
CA ASN A 167 -22.31 18.32 16.93
C ASN A 167 -20.85 18.09 17.35
N GLN A 168 -20.50 18.31 18.61
CA GLN A 168 -19.19 17.97 19.16
C GLN A 168 -18.88 16.48 19.07
N SER A 169 -19.89 15.63 19.27
CA SER A 169 -19.72 14.18 19.15
C SER A 169 -19.53 13.75 17.69
N LYS A 170 -20.28 14.37 16.76
CA LYS A 170 -20.06 14.19 15.32
C LYS A 170 -18.67 14.66 14.87
N LEU A 171 -18.18 15.77 15.42
CA LEU A 171 -16.83 16.26 15.12
C LEU A 171 -15.76 15.25 15.57
N ARG A 172 -15.89 14.68 16.77
CA ARG A 172 -14.99 13.60 17.25
C ARG A 172 -14.99 12.37 16.33
N ILE A 173 -16.15 12.00 15.78
CA ILE A 173 -16.26 10.90 14.81
C ILE A 173 -15.45 11.22 13.55
N LEU A 174 -15.68 12.40 12.97
CA LEU A 174 -14.99 12.83 11.75
C LEU A 174 -13.48 12.91 11.97
N GLU A 175 -13.04 13.46 13.10
CA GLU A 175 -11.64 13.51 13.49
C GLU A 175 -11.01 12.10 13.55
N THR A 176 -11.70 11.15 14.19
CA THR A 176 -11.23 9.75 14.28
C THR A 176 -11.07 9.13 12.89
N VAL A 177 -12.04 9.35 12.00
CA VAL A 177 -11.98 8.85 10.61
C VAL A 177 -10.85 9.50 9.82
N VAL A 178 -10.68 10.82 9.94
CA VAL A 178 -9.61 11.56 9.26
C VAL A 178 -8.23 11.09 9.72
N ASN A 179 -8.02 10.91 11.03
CA ASN A 179 -6.77 10.41 11.57
C ASN A 179 -6.46 8.98 11.07
N SER A 180 -7.47 8.12 10.98
CA SER A 180 -7.32 6.77 10.41
C SER A 180 -6.94 6.80 8.92
N LEU A 181 -7.61 7.64 8.12
CA LEU A 181 -7.30 7.78 6.71
C LEU A 181 -5.90 8.37 6.49
N GLN A 182 -5.50 9.34 7.30
CA GLN A 182 -4.16 9.92 7.23
C GLN A 182 -3.08 8.86 7.50
N SER A 183 -3.26 8.05 8.55
CA SER A 183 -2.33 6.94 8.84
C SER A 183 -2.25 5.92 7.70
N GLN A 184 -3.37 5.61 7.03
CA GLN A 184 -3.38 4.71 5.87
C GLN A 184 -2.64 5.31 4.66
N ILE A 185 -2.77 6.62 4.44
CA ILE A 185 -2.03 7.34 3.39
C ILE A 185 -0.53 7.25 3.67
N ASP A 186 -0.10 7.52 4.90
CA ASP A 186 1.31 7.49 5.29
C ASP A 186 1.93 6.09 5.06
N VAL A 187 1.22 5.02 5.46
CA VAL A 187 1.64 3.63 5.21
C VAL A 187 1.78 3.35 3.71
N LYS A 188 0.86 3.86 2.89
CA LYS A 188 0.89 3.67 1.44
C LYS A 188 2.02 4.45 0.78
N ASP A 189 2.31 5.65 1.26
CA ASP A 189 3.43 6.45 0.76
C ASP A 189 4.78 5.80 1.08
N ASP A 190 4.92 5.16 2.24
CA ASP A 190 6.09 4.35 2.58
C ASP A 190 6.24 3.13 1.66
N GLU A 191 5.16 2.40 1.38
CA GLU A 191 5.15 1.29 0.42
C GLU A 191 5.58 1.76 -0.98
N VAL A 192 5.04 2.88 -1.46
CA VAL A 192 5.40 3.48 -2.75
C VAL A 192 6.87 3.86 -2.77
N ARG A 193 7.40 4.45 -1.69
CA ARG A 193 8.81 4.83 -1.58
C ARG A 193 9.72 3.62 -1.70
N ASP A 194 9.38 2.52 -1.04
CA ASP A 194 10.17 1.29 -1.10
C ASP A 194 10.08 0.59 -2.46
N LEU A 195 8.92 0.58 -3.09
CA LEU A 195 8.76 0.08 -4.46
C LEU A 195 9.58 0.91 -5.46
N ARG A 196 9.61 2.24 -5.32
CA ARG A 196 10.45 3.12 -6.15
C ARG A 196 11.94 2.80 -5.98
N LYS A 197 12.43 2.63 -4.75
CA LYS A 197 13.83 2.20 -4.50
C LYS A 197 14.15 0.86 -5.17
N LYS A 198 13.23 -0.11 -5.11
CA LYS A 198 13.40 -1.42 -5.78
C LYS A 198 13.45 -1.26 -7.30
N LEU A 199 12.57 -0.44 -7.88
CA LEU A 199 12.57 -0.13 -9.31
C LEU A 199 13.90 0.51 -9.73
N ASP A 200 14.39 1.50 -8.99
CA ASP A 200 15.65 2.18 -9.28
C ASP A 200 16.84 1.22 -9.19
N LYS A 201 16.84 0.30 -8.22
CA LYS A 201 17.85 -0.77 -8.12
C LYS A 201 17.81 -1.70 -9.34
N ILE A 202 16.62 -2.11 -9.78
CA ILE A 202 16.46 -2.94 -10.98
C ILE A 202 16.95 -2.18 -12.22
N ARG A 203 16.58 -0.91 -12.39
CA ARG A 203 17.02 -0.08 -13.50
C ARG A 203 18.54 0.12 -13.52
N ALA A 204 19.15 0.35 -12.35
CA ALA A 204 20.61 0.42 -12.22
C ALA A 204 21.29 -0.91 -12.58
N SER A 205 20.72 -2.04 -12.16
CA SER A 205 21.23 -3.36 -12.54
C SER A 205 21.10 -3.64 -14.04
N SER A 206 19.95 -3.27 -14.63
CA SER A 206 19.70 -3.42 -16.06
C SER A 206 20.67 -2.58 -16.88
N THR A 207 20.88 -1.30 -16.53
CA THR A 207 21.83 -0.43 -17.23
C THR A 207 23.28 -0.93 -17.08
N ASN A 208 23.65 -1.51 -15.94
CA ASN A 208 24.95 -2.16 -15.75
C ASN A 208 25.10 -3.38 -16.67
N LEU A 209 24.08 -4.23 -16.76
CA LEU A 209 24.07 -5.40 -17.65
C LEU A 209 24.15 -4.97 -19.11
N THR A 210 23.35 -3.98 -19.55
CA THR A 210 23.40 -3.42 -20.90
C THR A 210 24.81 -2.94 -21.26
N ARG A 211 25.49 -2.25 -20.33
CA ARG A 211 26.90 -1.81 -20.49
C ARG A 211 27.87 -3.00 -20.60
N LYS A 212 27.72 -4.02 -19.76
CA LYS A 212 28.55 -5.24 -19.79
C LYS A 212 28.36 -6.04 -21.08
N LEU A 213 27.14 -6.07 -21.61
CA LEU A 213 26.81 -6.71 -22.88
C LEU A 213 27.32 -5.92 -24.11
N GLY A 214 28.01 -4.79 -23.91
CA GLY A 214 28.56 -3.99 -25.00
C GLY A 214 27.50 -3.27 -25.83
N LEU A 215 26.25 -3.22 -25.36
CA LEU A 215 25.14 -2.48 -25.97
C LEU A 215 25.28 -1.00 -25.57
N LYS A 216 26.33 -0.34 -26.06
CA LYS A 216 26.47 1.11 -25.95
C LYS A 216 25.42 1.77 -26.84
N GLU A 217 24.57 2.64 -26.28
CA GLU A 217 23.55 3.42 -27.03
C GLU A 217 24.15 4.16 -28.24
N GLU A 218 25.42 4.57 -28.14
CA GLU A 218 26.19 5.24 -29.21
C GLU A 218 26.51 4.36 -30.44
N ASN A 219 26.40 3.03 -30.34
CA ASN A 219 26.54 2.10 -31.47
C ASN A 219 25.23 1.46 -31.93
N MET A 220 24.11 1.80 -31.28
CA MET A 220 22.78 1.39 -31.72
C MET A 220 22.21 2.45 -32.66
N GLY A 221 22.19 2.16 -33.96
CA GLY A 221 21.20 2.77 -34.83
C GLY A 221 19.79 2.54 -34.25
N PRO A 222 18.81 3.43 -34.54
CA PRO A 222 17.44 3.29 -34.03
C PRO A 222 16.85 1.96 -34.53
N GLY A 223 16.83 0.94 -33.66
CA GLY A 223 16.41 -0.41 -34.06
C GLY A 223 17.06 -1.56 -33.29
N MET A 224 18.04 -1.29 -32.43
CA MET A 224 18.62 -2.31 -31.54
C MET A 224 18.27 -2.04 -30.07
N GLU A 225 17.01 -1.72 -29.82
CA GLU A 225 16.35 -2.37 -28.70
C GLU A 225 16.60 -3.87 -28.95
N VAL A 226 17.26 -4.59 -28.04
CA VAL A 226 17.34 -6.06 -28.13
C VAL A 226 15.91 -6.54 -27.89
N LEU A 227 15.06 -6.32 -28.90
CA LEU A 227 13.78 -6.94 -29.02
C LEU A 227 14.15 -8.40 -29.07
N LEU A 228 13.88 -9.10 -27.97
CA LEU A 228 13.82 -10.55 -27.85
C LEU A 228 12.75 -11.05 -28.84
N THR A 229 13.04 -10.85 -30.11
CA THR A 229 12.19 -11.15 -31.24
C THR A 229 12.49 -12.58 -31.59
N ILE A 230 11.47 -13.28 -32.07
CA ILE A 230 11.58 -14.62 -32.62
C ILE A 230 12.76 -14.72 -33.60
N ARG A 231 13.03 -13.67 -34.39
CA ARG A 231 14.16 -13.60 -35.33
C ARG A 231 15.54 -13.66 -34.67
N VAL A 232 15.73 -12.98 -33.53
CA VAL A 232 17.00 -13.01 -32.79
C VAL A 232 17.20 -14.38 -32.15
N PHE A 233 16.13 -14.96 -31.60
CA PHE A 233 16.15 -16.32 -31.08
C PHE A 233 16.49 -17.35 -32.17
N GLU A 234 15.85 -17.27 -33.34
CA GLU A 234 16.11 -18.18 -34.46
C GLU A 234 17.56 -18.08 -34.95
N ALA A 235 18.11 -16.86 -35.03
CA ALA A 235 19.51 -16.65 -35.40
C ALA A 235 20.48 -17.25 -34.38
N MET A 236 20.28 -16.97 -33.08
CA MET A 236 21.11 -17.52 -31.99
C MET A 236 21.00 -19.04 -31.89
N LEU A 237 19.79 -19.59 -32.05
CA LEU A 237 19.55 -21.03 -32.08
C LEU A 237 20.27 -21.65 -33.28
N GLY A 238 20.18 -21.02 -34.46
CA GLY A 238 20.90 -21.45 -35.65
C GLY A 238 22.41 -21.52 -35.46
N ASP A 239 23.01 -20.50 -34.85
CA ASP A 239 24.45 -20.47 -34.57
C ASP A 239 24.87 -21.44 -33.46
N SER A 240 24.01 -21.66 -32.46
CA SER A 240 24.21 -22.68 -31.43
C SER A 240 24.21 -24.09 -32.02
N ILE A 241 23.25 -24.41 -32.89
CA ILE A 241 23.17 -25.69 -33.60
C ILE A 241 24.38 -25.89 -34.52
N LYS A 242 24.87 -24.84 -35.20
CA LYS A 242 26.11 -24.93 -35.99
C LYS A 242 27.30 -25.30 -35.08
N SER A 243 27.48 -24.59 -33.98
CA SER A 243 28.59 -24.81 -33.04
C SER A 243 28.54 -26.21 -32.43
N LEU A 244 27.36 -26.69 -32.07
CA LEU A 244 27.10 -28.03 -31.57
C LEU A 244 27.52 -29.12 -32.57
N ARG A 245 27.18 -28.94 -33.86
CA ARG A 245 27.60 -29.87 -34.91
C ARG A 245 29.11 -29.86 -35.12
N PHE A 246 29.75 -28.69 -35.07
CA PHE A 246 31.21 -28.58 -35.15
C PHE A 246 31.91 -29.25 -33.97
N PHE A 247 31.45 -28.99 -32.75
CA PHE A 247 31.97 -29.64 -31.55
C PHE A 247 31.83 -31.16 -31.63
N THR A 248 30.65 -31.66 -32.01
CA THR A 248 30.43 -33.11 -32.16
C THR A 248 31.37 -33.70 -33.22
N LYS A 249 31.60 -33.01 -34.33
CA LYS A 249 32.55 -33.44 -35.36
C LYS A 249 33.98 -33.50 -34.81
N LEU A 250 34.39 -32.51 -34.02
CA LEU A 250 35.71 -32.47 -33.38
C LEU A 250 35.86 -33.59 -32.35
N LEU A 251 34.82 -33.85 -31.55
CA LEU A 251 34.79 -34.95 -30.59
C LEU A 251 34.96 -36.31 -31.29
N ILE A 252 34.21 -36.54 -32.37
CA ILE A 252 34.33 -37.78 -33.16
C ILE A 252 35.74 -37.91 -33.76
N ASP A 253 36.33 -36.82 -34.27
CA ASP A 253 37.70 -36.82 -34.80
C ASP A 253 38.73 -37.19 -33.71
N LEU A 254 38.59 -36.61 -32.52
CA LEU A 254 39.43 -36.94 -31.36
C LEU A 254 39.29 -38.40 -30.92
N MET A 255 38.06 -38.92 -30.84
CA MET A 255 37.81 -40.33 -30.52
C MET A 255 38.44 -41.26 -31.56
N THR A 256 38.33 -40.90 -32.85
CA THR A 256 38.94 -41.66 -33.95
C THR A 256 40.46 -41.66 -33.81
N ARG A 257 41.08 -40.52 -33.51
CA ARG A 257 42.53 -40.39 -33.31
C ARG A 257 43.03 -41.10 -32.05
N ALA A 258 42.18 -41.24 -31.03
CA ALA A 258 42.45 -42.01 -29.83
C ALA A 258 42.27 -43.53 -30.01
N GLY A 259 41.90 -43.99 -31.21
CA GLY A 259 41.73 -45.40 -31.53
C GLY A 259 40.43 -46.03 -30.99
N TRP A 260 39.40 -45.22 -30.70
CA TRP A 260 38.11 -45.74 -30.24
C TRP A 260 37.33 -46.39 -31.37
N ASP A 261 36.66 -47.51 -31.09
CA ASP A 261 35.64 -48.05 -31.99
C ASP A 261 34.37 -47.20 -31.86
N LEU A 262 34.06 -46.46 -32.92
CA LEU A 262 32.93 -45.54 -32.94
C LEU A 262 31.57 -46.25 -32.95
N GLU A 263 31.50 -47.48 -33.49
CA GLU A 263 30.26 -48.26 -33.52
C GLU A 263 29.97 -48.82 -32.12
N GLU A 264 30.97 -49.40 -31.45
CA GLU A 264 30.87 -49.86 -30.07
C GLU A 264 30.58 -48.71 -29.10
N ALA A 265 31.30 -47.58 -29.22
CA ALA A 265 31.07 -46.40 -28.40
C ALA A 265 29.66 -45.81 -28.59
N SER A 266 29.11 -45.83 -29.81
CA SER A 266 27.74 -45.37 -30.05
C SER A 266 26.69 -46.26 -29.40
N ASN A 267 26.93 -47.57 -29.37
CA ASN A 267 26.06 -48.55 -28.72
C ASN A 267 26.10 -48.44 -27.19
N TYR A 268 27.20 -47.93 -26.63
CA TYR A 268 27.30 -47.60 -25.21
C TYR A 268 26.49 -46.35 -24.84
N VAL A 269 26.47 -45.33 -25.71
CA VAL A 269 25.69 -44.10 -25.49
C VAL A 269 24.18 -44.38 -25.59
N TYR A 270 23.75 -45.09 -26.64
CA TYR A 270 22.37 -45.53 -26.81
C TYR A 270 22.36 -47.00 -27.26
N SER A 271 21.91 -47.89 -26.38
CA SER A 271 21.82 -49.32 -26.68
C SER A 271 20.68 -49.62 -27.66
N GLY A 272 20.96 -50.45 -28.68
CA GLY A 272 19.93 -51.03 -29.54
C GLY A 272 19.40 -50.12 -30.66
N VAL A 273 20.14 -49.08 -31.05
CA VAL A 273 19.75 -48.20 -32.16
C VAL A 273 20.12 -48.84 -33.50
N ASP A 274 19.11 -49.11 -34.33
CA ASP A 274 19.32 -49.59 -35.71
C ASP A 274 19.56 -48.41 -36.67
N TYR A 275 20.79 -48.27 -37.13
CA TYR A 275 21.20 -47.16 -38.00
C TYR A 275 20.97 -47.48 -39.47
N SER A 276 20.13 -46.67 -40.13
CA SER A 276 19.81 -46.84 -41.56
C SER A 276 21.03 -46.83 -42.51
N LYS A 277 22.16 -46.21 -42.13
CA LYS A 277 23.41 -46.24 -42.92
C LYS A 277 24.64 -46.37 -42.02
N LYS A 278 25.67 -47.04 -42.56
CA LYS A 278 27.00 -47.09 -41.94
C LYS A 278 27.56 -45.66 -41.82
N GLY A 279 27.72 -45.17 -40.58
CA GLY A 279 28.09 -43.77 -40.29
C GLY A 279 27.00 -42.91 -39.64
N HIS A 280 25.75 -43.38 -39.57
CA HIS A 280 24.69 -42.68 -38.83
C HIS A 280 24.84 -42.75 -37.31
N PHE A 281 25.73 -43.59 -36.79
CA PHE A 281 26.13 -43.58 -35.38
C PHE A 281 26.58 -42.19 -34.88
N ARG A 282 27.02 -41.31 -35.78
CA ARG A 282 27.37 -39.91 -35.48
C ARG A 282 26.20 -39.12 -34.89
N TYR A 283 24.96 -39.49 -35.22
CA TYR A 283 23.76 -38.87 -34.65
C TYR A 283 23.55 -39.25 -33.19
N ALA A 284 24.02 -40.42 -32.73
CA ALA A 284 24.01 -40.74 -31.30
C ALA A 284 24.93 -39.80 -30.51
N PHE A 285 26.15 -39.55 -31.00
CA PHE A 285 27.05 -38.57 -30.39
C PHE A 285 26.46 -37.16 -30.45
N LEU A 286 25.86 -36.74 -31.57
CA LEU A 286 25.22 -35.44 -31.67
C LEU A 286 24.07 -35.30 -30.66
N SER A 287 23.20 -36.31 -30.57
CA SER A 287 22.09 -36.34 -29.62
C SER A 287 22.58 -36.26 -28.17
N TYR A 288 23.62 -37.02 -27.82
CA TYR A 288 24.23 -36.97 -26.49
C TYR A 288 24.74 -35.57 -26.13
N VAL A 289 25.47 -34.93 -27.04
CA VAL A 289 25.96 -33.56 -26.82
C VAL A 289 24.79 -32.56 -26.75
N CYS A 290 23.74 -32.72 -27.58
CA CYS A 290 22.54 -31.89 -27.48
C CYS A 290 21.91 -31.98 -26.08
N LEU A 291 21.72 -33.19 -25.55
CA LEU A 291 21.13 -33.37 -24.23
C LEU A 291 21.98 -32.77 -23.11
N GLY A 292 23.31 -32.88 -23.21
CA GLY A 292 24.21 -32.24 -22.25
C GLY A 292 24.19 -30.71 -22.32
N MET A 293 24.24 -30.14 -23.52
CA MET A 293 24.27 -28.69 -23.70
C MET A 293 22.92 -28.01 -23.42
N PHE A 294 21.81 -28.69 -23.71
CA PHE A 294 20.47 -28.17 -23.47
C PHE A 294 19.83 -28.73 -22.18
N GLN A 295 20.63 -29.32 -21.30
CA GLN A 295 20.15 -29.79 -20.01
C GLN A 295 19.59 -28.62 -19.19
N ASN A 296 18.44 -28.82 -18.54
CA ASN A 296 17.75 -27.83 -17.70
C ASN A 296 17.21 -26.59 -18.43
N PHE A 297 17.21 -26.54 -19.77
CA PHE A 297 16.57 -25.44 -20.51
C PHE A 297 15.04 -25.39 -20.33
N ASP A 298 14.45 -26.46 -19.83
CA ASP A 298 13.05 -26.58 -19.44
C ASP A 298 12.74 -25.92 -18.08
N LYS A 299 13.76 -25.56 -17.28
CA LYS A 299 13.60 -24.94 -15.96
C LYS A 299 13.79 -23.43 -16.03
N ASN A 300 13.02 -22.70 -15.22
CA ASN A 300 13.05 -21.23 -15.17
C ASN A 300 14.39 -20.64 -14.67
N ASP A 301 15.19 -21.44 -13.98
CA ASP A 301 16.49 -21.05 -13.41
C ASP A 301 17.67 -21.68 -14.18
N PHE A 302 17.41 -22.41 -15.27
CA PHE A 302 18.42 -23.19 -16.02
C PHE A 302 19.23 -24.16 -15.14
N GLY A 303 18.71 -24.56 -13.97
CA GLY A 303 19.43 -25.39 -12.99
C GLY A 303 20.51 -24.65 -12.19
N LEU A 304 20.49 -23.31 -12.16
CA LEU A 304 21.48 -22.50 -11.43
C LEU A 304 21.20 -22.39 -9.92
N CYS A 305 20.00 -22.70 -9.44
CA CYS A 305 19.69 -22.62 -8.01
C CYS A 305 20.09 -23.88 -7.22
N ASP A 306 20.28 -25.02 -7.88
CA ASP A 306 20.58 -26.31 -7.22
C ASP A 306 22.07 -26.67 -7.20
N SER A 307 22.94 -25.84 -7.78
CA SER A 307 24.38 -26.06 -7.72
C SER A 307 25.05 -24.94 -6.95
N ASP A 308 25.71 -25.27 -5.83
CA ASP A 308 26.86 -24.53 -5.36
C ASP A 308 27.82 -24.44 -6.54
N ILE A 309 27.77 -23.33 -7.28
CA ILE A 309 28.62 -23.11 -8.44
C ILE A 309 30.05 -23.02 -7.92
N ILE A 310 30.74 -24.18 -7.91
CA ILE A 310 32.19 -24.26 -7.88
C ILE A 310 32.64 -23.71 -9.24
N CYS A 311 32.68 -22.39 -9.35
CA CYS A 311 33.48 -21.72 -10.35
C CYS A 311 34.91 -22.23 -10.15
N ASN A 312 35.40 -23.07 -11.06
CA ASN A 312 36.79 -23.51 -11.10
C ASN A 312 37.68 -22.28 -11.36
N GLY A 313 38.02 -21.59 -10.28
CA GLY A 313 38.76 -20.35 -10.24
C GLY A 313 39.28 -20.14 -8.83
N ASN A 314 40.33 -20.90 -8.50
CA ASN A 314 41.09 -20.94 -7.25
C ASN A 314 40.43 -21.74 -6.11
N GLY A 315 40.95 -22.95 -5.91
CA GLY A 315 40.48 -23.89 -4.90
C GLY A 315 40.62 -23.39 -3.46
N PRO A 316 39.71 -23.78 -2.56
CA PRO A 316 39.91 -23.63 -1.14
C PRO A 316 40.85 -24.74 -0.65
N LYS A 317 41.78 -24.37 0.24
CA LYS A 317 42.70 -25.28 0.89
C LYS A 317 41.93 -26.32 1.69
N HIS A 318 42.35 -27.58 1.53
CA HIS A 318 41.96 -28.71 2.36
C HIS A 318 41.96 -28.33 3.86
N SER A 319 40.87 -28.65 4.53
CA SER A 319 40.87 -29.04 5.94
C SER A 319 40.27 -30.44 6.02
N GLU A 320 41.13 -31.40 6.31
CA GLU A 320 40.75 -32.75 6.74
C GLU A 320 39.84 -32.65 7.99
N ASN A 321 38.77 -33.46 8.02
CA ASN A 321 38.49 -34.40 9.11
C ASN A 321 37.10 -35.05 8.98
N GLY A 322 37.09 -36.38 8.86
CA GLY A 322 36.03 -37.31 9.33
C GLY A 322 34.72 -37.29 8.55
N VAL A 323 33.98 -38.38 8.36
CA VAL A 323 34.07 -39.77 8.82
C VAL A 323 33.44 -40.60 7.69
N ILE A 324 34.04 -41.76 7.47
CA ILE A 324 33.61 -42.78 6.53
C ILE A 324 32.36 -43.42 7.14
N ASP A 325 31.23 -43.39 6.44
CA ASP A 325 30.24 -44.45 6.61
C ASP A 325 29.78 -44.90 5.24
N SER A 326 30.10 -46.16 4.97
CA SER A 326 29.73 -46.91 3.79
C SER A 326 28.51 -47.73 4.17
N GLU A 327 27.36 -47.53 3.54
CA GLU A 327 26.37 -48.61 3.42
C GLU A 327 25.35 -48.38 2.30
N SER A 328 25.33 -49.36 1.38
CA SER A 328 24.19 -49.90 0.60
C SER A 328 23.33 -48.94 -0.25
N MET A 329 23.36 -49.00 -1.59
CA MET A 329 22.78 -50.02 -2.49
C MET A 329 21.26 -49.82 -2.74
N VAL A 330 20.83 -50.14 -3.99
CA VAL A 330 19.49 -50.15 -4.60
C VAL A 330 19.23 -48.85 -5.40
N ILE A 331 19.16 -48.81 -6.75
CA ILE A 331 18.83 -49.77 -7.83
C ILE A 331 19.87 -49.67 -8.95
#